data_AF-A0A7L2A3B1-F1
#
_entry.id   AF-A0A7L2A3B1-F1
#
_cell.length_a   1.000
_cell.length_b   1.000
_cell.length_c   1.000
_cell.angle_alpha   90.00
_cell.angle_beta   90.00
_cell.angle_gamma   90.00
#
_symmetry.space_group_name_H-M   'P 1'
#
loop_
_entity.id
_entity.type
_entity.pdbx_description
1 polymer ?
#
loop_
_entity_poly.entity_id
_entity_poly.type
_entity_poly.pdbx_seq_one_letter_code
_entity_poly.pdbx_strand_id
1 'polypeptide(L)'
;QVSADSSSSMNSNTPLVRITTRLSSTADAPMLAGVSEYELPEDPKWEFPRDKLTLGKPLGEGCFGQVVMAEAVGIDKDRPKEAVTVAVK
;
A
#
# COMPACT_ATOMS: atom_id res chain seq x y z
N GLN A 1 -2.79 5.62 39.94
CA GLN A 1 -2.36 6.82 39.19
C GLN A 1 -2.00 6.37 37.79
N VAL A 2 -2.67 6.90 36.77
CA VAL A 2 -2.37 6.63 35.36
C VAL A 2 -1.48 7.78 34.88
N SER A 3 -0.29 7.46 34.37
CA SER A 3 0.64 8.48 33.88
C SER A 3 0.09 9.09 32.59
N ALA A 4 -0.20 10.38 32.63
CA ALA A 4 -0.80 11.17 31.55
C ALA A 4 0.26 11.94 30.74
N ASP A 5 1.44 11.36 30.55
CA ASP A 5 2.50 11.97 29.75
C ASP A 5 2.65 11.23 28.41
N SER A 6 1.62 11.34 27.56
CA SER A 6 1.79 11.07 26.13
C SER A 6 2.51 12.26 25.51
N SER A 7 3.84 12.21 25.53
CA SER A 7 4.67 13.17 24.80
C SER A 7 4.36 13.03 23.30
N SER A 8 3.66 14.01 22.75
CA SER A 8 3.28 14.07 21.34
C SER A 8 4.52 14.03 20.47
N SER A 9 4.70 12.95 19.72
CA SER A 9 5.79 12.74 18.77
C SER A 9 5.60 13.58 17.50
N MET A 10 5.51 14.91 17.63
CA MET A 10 5.30 15.84 16.50
C MET A 10 6.55 16.01 15.61
N ASN A 11 7.59 15.22 15.83
CA ASN A 11 8.91 15.37 15.18
C ASN A 11 9.44 14.07 14.56
N SER A 12 8.70 12.95 14.60
CA SER A 12 9.16 11.71 13.96
C SER A 12 8.67 11.64 12.52
N ASN A 13 9.60 11.70 11.57
CA ASN A 13 9.35 11.44 10.14
C ASN A 13 9.20 9.94 9.83
N THR A 14 9.34 9.06 10.82
CA THR A 14 9.18 7.62 10.59
C THR A 14 7.69 7.29 10.50
N PRO A 15 7.22 6.63 9.42
CA PRO A 15 5.83 6.24 9.33
C PRO A 15 5.47 5.28 10.47
N LEU A 16 4.29 5.47 11.06
CA LEU A 16 3.75 4.56 12.08
C LEU A 16 3.46 3.16 11.49
N VAL A 17 3.24 3.11 10.18
CA VAL A 17 3.08 1.89 9.40
C VAL A 17 4.39 1.62 8.67
N ARG A 18 5.11 0.56 9.05
CA ARG A 18 6.27 0.07 8.30
C ARG A 18 5.82 -1.06 7.39
N ILE A 19 5.99 -0.92 6.08
CA ILE A 19 5.69 -1.99 5.13
C ILE A 19 6.99 -2.77 4.95
N THR A 20 7.30 -3.67 5.88
CA THR A 20 8.51 -4.50 5.78
C THR A 20 8.33 -5.60 4.73
N THR A 21 8.36 -5.24 3.45
CA THR A 21 8.50 -6.19 2.35
C THR A 21 9.88 -6.83 2.47
N ARG A 22 9.90 -8.08 2.92
CA ARG A 22 11.11 -8.90 2.95
C ARG A 22 11.49 -9.24 1.51
N LEU A 23 12.25 -8.37 0.86
CA LEU A 23 12.76 -8.58 -0.49
C LEU A 23 13.92 -9.57 -0.41
N SER A 24 13.62 -10.87 -0.48
CA SER A 24 14.64 -11.91 -0.62
C SER A 24 14.17 -12.96 -1.63
N SER A 25 14.76 -12.99 -2.82
CA SER A 25 14.69 -14.14 -3.73
C SER A 25 15.98 -14.97 -3.77
N THR A 26 17.02 -14.60 -3.02
CA THR A 26 18.23 -15.42 -2.86
C THR A 26 18.78 -15.31 -1.44
N ALA A 27 19.21 -16.43 -0.87
CA ALA A 27 19.74 -16.53 0.50
C ALA A 27 21.07 -15.80 0.72
N ASP A 28 21.75 -15.38 -0.37
CA ASP A 28 23.09 -14.77 -0.35
C ASP A 28 23.14 -13.32 -0.88
N ALA A 29 21.99 -12.68 -1.13
CA ALA A 29 21.98 -11.25 -1.43
C ALA A 29 22.04 -10.44 -0.12
N PRO A 30 22.99 -9.51 0.06
CA PRO A 30 22.91 -8.60 1.19
C PRO A 30 21.56 -7.88 1.09
N MET A 31 20.79 -7.92 2.19
CA MET A 31 19.67 -6.99 2.40
C MET A 31 20.17 -5.63 1.91
N LEU A 32 19.44 -4.97 1.01
CA LEU A 32 19.85 -3.68 0.46
C LEU A 32 19.75 -2.63 1.60
N ALA A 33 20.71 -2.70 2.51
CA ALA A 33 20.78 -1.96 3.75
C ALA A 33 21.12 -0.53 3.39
N GLY A 34 20.08 0.29 3.22
CA GLY A 34 20.25 1.70 2.91
C GLY A 34 19.17 2.29 2.02
N VAL A 35 18.38 1.48 1.32
CA VAL A 35 17.26 2.01 0.54
C VAL A 35 16.07 2.15 1.47
N SER A 36 15.77 3.39 1.85
CA SER A 36 14.49 3.68 2.50
C SER A 36 13.36 3.21 1.57
N GLU A 37 12.28 2.63 2.11
CA GLU A 37 11.12 2.17 1.31
C GLU A 37 10.55 3.29 0.39
N TYR A 38 10.92 4.55 0.67
CA TYR A 38 10.59 5.77 -0.08
C TYR A 38 11.48 6.06 -1.30
N GLU A 39 12.58 5.34 -1.49
CA GLU A 39 13.54 5.52 -2.60
C GLU A 39 13.50 4.35 -3.60
N LEU A 40 12.48 3.49 -3.50
CA LEU A 40 12.28 2.41 -4.45
C LEU A 40 11.75 2.98 -5.79
N PRO A 41 12.31 2.53 -6.93
CA PRO A 41 11.81 2.93 -8.24
C PRO A 41 10.38 2.39 -8.45
N GLU A 42 9.58 3.15 -9.19
CA GLU A 42 8.25 2.71 -9.63
C GLU A 42 8.35 1.46 -10.53
N ASP A 43 7.37 0.56 -10.42
CA ASP A 43 7.26 -0.62 -11.29
C ASP A 43 6.03 -0.45 -12.21
N PRO A 44 6.23 -0.02 -13.47
CA PRO A 44 5.15 0.21 -14.43
C PRO A 44 4.28 -1.02 -14.70
N LYS A 45 4.77 -2.25 -14.41
CA LYS A 45 3.99 -3.47 -14.59
C LYS A 45 2.81 -3.55 -13.61
N TRP A 46 2.95 -2.94 -12.43
CA TRP A 46 1.93 -2.93 -11.38
C TRP A 46 1.12 -1.64 -11.32
N GLU A 47 1.45 -0.66 -12.14
CA GLU A 47 0.70 0.58 -12.22
C GLU A 47 -0.66 0.37 -12.90
N PHE A 48 -1.67 1.07 -12.37
CA PHE A 48 -3.01 1.08 -12.91
C PHE A 48 -3.54 2.51 -12.99
N PRO A 49 -4.10 2.95 -14.14
CA PRO A 49 -4.65 4.30 -14.28
C PRO A 49 -5.78 4.56 -13.29
N ARG A 50 -5.64 5.60 -12.45
CA ARG A 50 -6.62 5.92 -11.39
C ARG A 50 -7.99 6.33 -11.94
N ASP A 51 -8.03 6.90 -13.13
CA ASP A 51 -9.26 7.25 -13.87
C ASP A 51 -10.10 6.03 -14.26
N LYS A 52 -9.50 4.84 -14.31
CA LYS A 52 -10.19 3.57 -14.59
C LYS A 52 -10.61 2.81 -13.33
N LEU A 53 -10.42 3.40 -12.15
CA LEU A 53 -10.78 2.80 -10.86
C LEU A 53 -11.93 3.59 -10.24
N THR A 54 -13.07 2.93 -10.03
CA THR A 54 -14.23 3.53 -9.34
C THR A 54 -14.35 2.96 -7.94
N LEU A 55 -14.16 3.79 -6.92
CA LEU A 55 -14.29 3.36 -5.52
C LEU A 55 -15.76 3.19 -5.13
N GLY A 56 -16.05 2.14 -4.39
CA GLY A 56 -17.36 1.77 -3.88
C GLY A 56 -17.41 1.75 -2.36
N LYS A 57 -18.19 0.82 -1.80
CA LYS A 57 -18.43 0.73 -0.36
C LYS A 57 -17.19 0.27 0.43
N PRO A 58 -17.03 0.70 1.68
CA PRO A 58 -16.05 0.11 2.59
C PRO A 58 -16.28 -1.38 2.80
N LEU A 59 -15.17 -2.13 2.89
CA LEU A 59 -15.15 -3.55 3.23
C LEU A 59 -14.62 -3.79 4.65
N GLY A 60 -13.70 -2.95 5.11
CA GLY A 60 -13.17 -3.01 6.47
C GLY A 60 -12.25 -1.85 6.80
N GLU A 61 -12.10 -1.55 8.08
CA GLU A 61 -11.27 -0.47 8.59
C GLU A 61 -10.38 -0.99 9.73
N GLY A 62 -9.18 -0.42 9.85
CA GLY A 62 -8.26 -0.69 10.94
C GLY A 62 -7.56 0.59 11.39
N CYS A 63 -6.69 0.46 12.39
CA CYS A 63 -5.94 1.59 12.98
C CYS A 63 -5.12 2.40 11.94
N PHE A 64 -4.82 1.80 10.79
CA PHE A 64 -3.85 2.31 9.82
C PHE A 64 -4.43 2.51 8.41
N GLY A 65 -5.74 2.32 8.22
CA GLY A 65 -6.36 2.52 6.91
C GLY A 65 -7.69 1.79 6.75
N GLN A 66 -8.23 1.89 5.53
CA GLN A 66 -9.50 1.32 5.12
C GLN A 66 -9.30 0.49 3.86
N VAL A 67 -10.05 -0.61 3.75
CA VAL A 67 -10.19 -1.38 2.53
C VAL A 67 -11.56 -1.07 1.93
N VAL A 68 -11.60 -0.69 0.66
CA VAL A 68 -12.85 -0.41 -0.08
C VAL A 68 -13.00 -1.37 -1.25
N MET A 69 -14.25 -1.71 -1.57
CA MET A 69 -14.60 -2.36 -2.83
C MET A 69 -14.40 -1.33 -3.95
N ALA A 70 -13.90 -1.74 -5.11
CA ALA A 70 -13.81 -0.88 -6.28
C ALA A 70 -14.08 -1.68 -7.56
N GLU A 71 -14.44 -0.97 -8.63
CA GLU A 71 -14.54 -1.52 -9.98
C GLU A 71 -13.35 -1.01 -10.80
N ALA A 72 -12.55 -1.93 -11.34
CA ALA A 72 -11.38 -1.63 -12.16
C ALA A 72 -11.64 -2.03 -13.61
N VAL A 73 -11.66 -1.03 -14.51
CA VAL A 73 -11.92 -1.26 -15.93
C VAL A 73 -10.63 -1.59 -16.68
N GLY A 74 -10.61 -2.73 -17.36
CA GLY A 74 -9.47 -3.15 -18.17
C GLY A 74 -8.24 -3.59 -17.37
N ILE A 75 -8.44 -4.00 -16.12
CA ILE A 75 -7.41 -4.68 -15.31
C ILE A 75 -7.10 -6.08 -15.86
N ASP A 76 -8.11 -6.75 -16.42
CA ASP A 76 -7.95 -7.98 -17.17
C ASP A 76 -7.55 -7.65 -18.61
N LYS A 77 -6.34 -8.08 -19.00
CA LYS A 77 -5.76 -7.80 -20.32
C LYS A 77 -6.51 -8.49 -21.45
N ASP A 78 -7.14 -9.62 -21.18
CA ASP A 78 -7.92 -10.36 -22.17
C ASP A 78 -9.29 -9.70 -22.40
N ARG A 79 -9.75 -8.89 -21.44
CA ARG A 79 -11.08 -8.25 -21.43
C ARG A 79 -10.96 -6.76 -21.09
N PRO A 80 -10.35 -5.95 -21.97
CA PRO A 80 -9.92 -4.58 -21.67
C PRO A 80 -11.06 -3.57 -21.43
N LYS A 81 -12.30 -3.94 -21.76
CA LYS A 81 -13.50 -3.11 -21.55
C LYS A 81 -14.34 -3.56 -20.36
N GLU A 82 -14.01 -4.70 -19.75
CA GLU A 82 -14.78 -5.25 -18.64
C GLU A 82 -14.34 -4.61 -17.33
N ALA A 83 -15.32 -4.34 -16.47
CA ALA A 83 -15.08 -3.93 -15.10
C ALA A 83 -14.94 -5.18 -14.22
N VAL A 84 -13.89 -5.20 -13.40
CA VAL A 84 -13.64 -6.27 -12.43
C VAL A 84 -13.71 -5.70 -11.03
N THR A 85 -14.48 -6.35 -10.15
CA THR A 85 -14.55 -5.98 -8.74
C THR A 85 -13.23 -6.33 -8.03
N VAL A 86 -12.63 -5.35 -7.37
CA VAL A 86 -11.35 -5.44 -6.64
C VAL A 86 -11.48 -4.88 -5.23
N ALA A 87 -10.47 -5.14 -4.39
CA ALA A 87 -10.30 -4.51 -3.09
C ALA A 87 -9.11 -3.55 -3.14
N VAL A 88 -9.29 -2.32 -2.64
CA VAL A 88 -8.27 -1.27 -2.61
C VAL A 88 -7.93 -0.97 -1.15
N LYS A 89 -6.64 -0.91 -0.83
CA LYS A 89 -6.09 -0.58 0.49
C LYS A 89 -5.19 0.64 0.38
#